data_AF-A0A9D1SZ96-F1
#
_entry.id   AF-A0A9D1SZ96-F1
#
_cell.length_a   1.000
_cell.length_b   1.000
_cell.length_c   1.000
_cell.angle_alpha   90.00
_cell.angle_beta   90.00
_cell.angle_gamma   90.00
#
_symmetry.space_group_name_H-M   'P 1'
#
loop_
_entity.id
_entity.type
_entity.pdbx_description
1 polymer ?
#
loop_
_entity_poly.entity_id
_entity_poly.type
_entity_poly.pdbx_seq_one_letter_code
_entity_poly.pdbx_strand_id
1 'polypeptide(L)'
;MPNWVQGKLEITGKNAEKVMQSLLVDDNNEFSSFKFDFNKIIPMPESLMVEVSTTSDKCANYYLSSISDLELAEITNKLLYINPKFIKGCDILSKEELEKIKKDYLASYSQKDPIFKDSPVFKTEKDIFNYGKQIVDNILKYGDKDWYHWSINNWGTKWNACNTFYDKKVPNVVYFQTAWSDIRNLIETLSTQHPQNTFRYDYAEEQMGYYCGYAVFKNGKVLESCAYTNYSKEAYEQSFELWGEDESFVFDEKLGTYKYIDDQDDSGEEM
;
A
#
# COMPACT_ATOMS: atom_id res chain seq x y z
N MET A 1 14.11 2.66 4.95
CA MET A 1 13.04 3.49 4.36
C MET A 1 12.48 2.75 3.17
N PRO A 2 11.20 2.91 2.78
CA PRO A 2 10.74 2.34 1.52
C PRO A 2 11.45 3.04 0.36
N ASN A 3 11.48 2.38 -0.78
CA ASN A 3 11.64 3.06 -2.06
C ASN A 3 10.35 3.76 -2.44
N TRP A 4 10.44 4.95 -3.04
CA TRP A 4 9.27 5.73 -3.46
C TRP A 4 9.01 5.65 -4.95
N VAL A 5 7.73 5.58 -5.32
CA VAL A 5 7.25 5.65 -6.70
C VAL A 5 6.40 6.90 -6.84
N GLN A 6 6.84 7.84 -7.69
CA GLN A 6 6.08 9.01 -8.09
C GLN A 6 5.03 8.60 -9.10
N GLY A 7 3.79 8.98 -8.84
CA GLY A 7 2.65 8.78 -9.72
C GLY A 7 2.09 10.11 -10.21
N LYS A 8 1.68 10.15 -11.47
CA LYS A 8 0.88 11.22 -12.07
C LYS A 8 -0.42 10.61 -12.59
N LEU A 9 -1.54 11.03 -12.04
CA LEU A 9 -2.87 10.62 -12.49
C LEU A 9 -3.53 11.79 -13.21
N GLU A 10 -3.87 11.57 -14.49
CA GLU A 10 -4.68 12.48 -15.29
C GLU A 10 -6.05 11.84 -15.60
N ILE A 11 -7.10 12.61 -15.37
CA ILE A 11 -8.48 12.21 -15.68
C ILE A 11 -8.99 13.06 -16.84
N THR A 12 -9.58 12.43 -17.85
CA THR A 12 -10.24 13.13 -18.96
C THR A 12 -11.67 12.63 -19.15
N GLY A 13 -12.46 13.36 -19.94
CA GLY A 13 -13.87 13.05 -20.21
C GLY A 13 -14.84 13.82 -19.32
N LYS A 14 -16.08 13.30 -19.21
CA LYS A 14 -17.20 14.03 -18.59
C LYS A 14 -16.93 14.29 -17.11
N ASN A 15 -17.05 15.55 -16.67
CA ASN A 15 -16.90 15.95 -15.27
C ASN A 15 -15.55 15.52 -14.63
N ALA A 16 -14.47 15.38 -15.43
CA ALA A 16 -13.18 14.88 -14.94
C ALA A 16 -12.66 15.62 -13.69
N GLU A 17 -12.78 16.95 -13.66
CA GLU A 17 -12.44 17.78 -12.51
C GLU A 17 -13.20 17.34 -11.23
N LYS A 18 -14.51 17.09 -11.34
CA LYS A 18 -15.31 16.68 -10.16
C LYS A 18 -14.92 15.28 -9.68
N VAL A 19 -14.55 14.40 -10.61
CA VAL A 19 -14.02 13.08 -10.26
C VAL A 19 -12.70 13.26 -9.51
N MET A 20 -11.75 14.04 -10.05
CA MET A 20 -10.47 14.34 -9.39
C MET A 20 -10.68 14.91 -7.99
N GLN A 21 -11.52 15.94 -7.85
CA GLN A 21 -11.82 16.58 -6.56
C GLN A 21 -12.43 15.61 -5.54
N SER A 22 -13.20 14.61 -5.97
CA SER A 22 -13.78 13.61 -5.07
C SER A 22 -12.75 12.65 -4.45
N LEU A 23 -11.56 12.57 -5.05
CA LEU A 23 -10.44 11.73 -4.60
C LEU A 23 -9.48 12.47 -3.67
N LEU A 24 -9.68 13.78 -3.51
CA LEU A 24 -8.84 14.64 -2.68
C LEU A 24 -9.52 14.92 -1.35
N VAL A 25 -8.71 15.01 -0.30
CA VAL A 25 -9.10 15.51 1.03
C VAL A 25 -8.20 16.66 1.42
N ASP A 26 -8.70 17.59 2.23
CA ASP A 26 -7.87 18.67 2.77
C ASP A 26 -6.75 18.08 3.64
N ASP A 27 -5.51 18.46 3.34
CA ASP A 27 -4.35 18.13 4.14
C ASP A 27 -3.88 19.44 4.81
N ASN A 28 -4.04 19.55 6.13
CA ASN A 28 -3.68 20.77 6.87
C ASN A 28 -2.16 20.84 7.14
N ASN A 29 -1.35 20.32 6.22
CA ASN A 29 0.10 20.27 6.34
C ASN A 29 0.73 21.52 5.69
N GLU A 30 1.89 21.94 6.18
CA GLU A 30 2.58 23.15 5.67
C GLU A 30 2.99 23.03 4.19
N PHE A 31 3.15 21.79 3.69
CA PHE A 31 3.72 21.50 2.37
C PHE A 31 2.70 21.17 1.27
N SER A 32 1.47 20.79 1.63
CA SER A 32 0.40 20.52 0.66
C SER A 32 -0.97 20.77 1.29
N SER A 33 -1.87 21.35 0.50
CA SER A 33 -3.25 21.63 0.92
C SER A 33 -4.22 20.47 0.65
N PHE A 34 -3.80 19.49 -0.15
CA PHE A 34 -4.64 18.37 -0.55
C PHE A 34 -3.86 17.07 -0.49
N LYS A 35 -4.55 16.01 -0.10
CA LYS A 35 -4.05 14.63 -0.13
C LYS A 35 -4.91 13.80 -1.06
N PHE A 36 -4.26 13.06 -1.96
CA PHE A 36 -4.92 12.02 -2.73
C PHE A 36 -5.17 10.83 -1.81
N ASP A 37 -6.42 10.43 -1.64
CA ASP A 37 -6.82 9.46 -0.61
C ASP A 37 -7.41 8.20 -1.25
N PHE A 38 -6.66 7.10 -1.20
CA PHE A 38 -7.08 5.80 -1.74
C PHE A 38 -8.37 5.29 -1.11
N ASN A 39 -8.73 5.73 0.10
CA ASN A 39 -10.01 5.39 0.71
C ASN A 39 -11.22 5.95 -0.04
N LYS A 40 -11.03 6.96 -0.91
CA LYS A 40 -12.07 7.46 -1.80
C LYS A 40 -12.38 6.50 -2.95
N ILE A 41 -11.49 5.54 -3.22
CA ILE A 41 -11.65 4.53 -4.27
C ILE A 41 -12.06 3.20 -3.63
N ILE A 42 -11.23 2.68 -2.71
CA ILE A 42 -11.50 1.47 -1.94
C ILE A 42 -11.20 1.78 -0.47
N PRO A 43 -12.22 2.00 0.37
CA PRO A 43 -12.03 2.34 1.77
C PRO A 43 -11.51 1.14 2.55
N MET A 44 -10.45 1.34 3.32
CA MET A 44 -9.94 0.33 4.25
C MET A 44 -10.84 0.26 5.48
N PRO A 45 -11.38 -0.93 5.83
CA PRO A 45 -12.11 -1.12 7.08
C PRO A 45 -11.29 -0.77 8.32
N GLU A 46 -11.87 0.00 9.24
CA GLU A 46 -11.21 0.36 10.52
C GLU A 46 -10.85 -0.87 11.37
N SER A 47 -11.65 -1.94 11.28
CA SER A 47 -11.36 -3.19 12.00
C SER A 47 -10.06 -3.86 11.58
N LEU A 48 -9.49 -3.51 10.42
CA LEU A 48 -8.19 -4.01 9.95
C LEU A 48 -7.02 -3.23 10.53
N MET A 49 -7.24 -2.16 11.31
CA MET A 49 -6.19 -1.43 12.04
C MET A 49 -5.64 -2.27 13.21
N VAL A 50 -5.12 -3.45 12.86
CA VAL A 50 -4.55 -4.49 13.69
C VAL A 50 -3.04 -4.50 13.43
N GLU A 51 -2.25 -4.61 14.49
CA GLU A 51 -0.79 -4.68 14.37
C GLU A 51 -0.36 -5.94 13.62
N VAL A 52 0.64 -5.79 12.73
CA VAL A 52 1.32 -6.92 12.09
C VAL A 52 2.34 -7.50 13.07
N SER A 53 1.91 -8.44 13.90
CA SER A 53 2.77 -9.05 14.92
C SER A 53 2.43 -10.51 15.18
N THR A 54 3.38 -11.23 15.77
CA THR A 54 3.16 -12.61 16.26
C THR A 54 2.14 -12.66 17.39
N THR A 55 1.91 -11.54 18.08
CA THR A 55 0.85 -11.39 19.08
C THR A 55 -0.53 -11.54 18.46
N SER A 56 -0.76 -10.92 17.30
CA SER A 56 -2.00 -11.08 16.53
C SER A 56 -2.26 -12.55 16.21
N ASP A 57 -1.26 -13.29 15.72
CA ASP A 57 -1.42 -14.72 15.40
C ASP A 57 -1.74 -15.57 16.65
N LYS A 58 -1.03 -15.32 17.76
CA LYS A 58 -1.28 -16.02 19.03
C LYS A 58 -2.68 -15.75 19.59
N CYS A 59 -3.18 -14.51 19.49
CA CYS A 59 -4.53 -14.18 19.92
C CYS A 59 -5.58 -14.86 19.03
N ALA A 60 -5.35 -14.98 17.72
CA ALA A 60 -6.25 -15.70 16.82
C ALA A 60 -6.31 -17.20 17.16
N ASN A 61 -5.14 -17.84 17.39
CA ASN A 61 -5.06 -19.23 17.85
C ASN A 61 -5.76 -19.41 19.21
N TYR A 62 -5.58 -18.46 20.13
CA TYR A 62 -6.25 -18.44 21.42
C TYR A 62 -7.77 -18.42 21.27
N TYR A 63 -8.31 -17.54 20.41
CA TYR A 63 -9.75 -17.47 20.13
C TYR A 63 -10.27 -18.79 19.55
N LEU A 64 -9.64 -19.30 18.49
CA LEU A 64 -10.06 -20.54 17.83
C LEU A 64 -10.00 -21.76 18.76
N SER A 65 -9.07 -21.76 19.70
CA SER A 65 -8.93 -22.84 20.70
C SER A 65 -9.87 -22.67 21.91
N SER A 66 -10.55 -21.53 22.02
CA SER A 66 -11.45 -21.20 23.15
C SER A 66 -12.94 -21.30 22.81
N ILE A 67 -13.28 -21.46 21.53
CA ILE A 67 -14.66 -21.61 21.06
C ILE A 67 -15.08 -23.09 21.06
N SER A 68 -16.37 -23.35 20.83
CA SER A 68 -16.89 -24.73 20.75
C SER A 68 -16.37 -25.47 19.51
N ASP A 69 -16.23 -26.80 19.59
CA ASP A 69 -15.78 -27.62 18.45
C ASP A 69 -16.65 -27.43 17.20
N LEU A 70 -17.96 -27.21 17.38
CA LEU A 70 -18.89 -26.95 16.28
C LEU A 70 -18.59 -25.62 15.59
N GLU A 71 -18.38 -24.56 16.36
CA GLU A 71 -18.05 -23.23 15.84
C GLU A 71 -16.68 -23.22 15.18
N LEU A 72 -15.69 -23.90 15.78
CA LEU A 72 -14.35 -24.08 15.22
C LEU A 72 -14.41 -24.77 13.85
N ALA A 73 -15.17 -25.86 13.73
CA ALA A 73 -15.34 -26.57 12.47
C ALA A 73 -16.00 -25.68 11.40
N GLU A 74 -17.00 -24.88 11.75
CA GLU A 74 -17.64 -23.96 10.81
C GLU A 74 -16.67 -22.87 10.31
N ILE A 75 -15.95 -22.23 11.24
CA ILE A 75 -15.00 -21.16 10.93
C ILE A 75 -13.84 -21.68 10.09
N THR A 76 -13.22 -22.79 10.49
CA THR A 76 -12.06 -23.35 9.79
C THR A 76 -12.39 -23.79 8.36
N ASN A 77 -13.57 -24.35 8.13
CA ASN A 77 -14.05 -24.68 6.78
C ASN A 77 -14.16 -23.45 5.89
N LYS A 78 -14.70 -22.32 6.39
CA LYS A 78 -14.78 -21.07 5.63
C LYS A 78 -13.38 -20.50 5.35
N LEU A 79 -12.54 -20.46 6.38
CA LEU A 79 -11.18 -19.94 6.28
C LEU A 79 -10.30 -20.75 5.32
N LEU A 80 -10.51 -22.06 5.18
CA LEU A 80 -9.77 -22.89 4.24
C LEU A 80 -9.94 -22.43 2.78
N TYR A 81 -11.13 -21.92 2.44
CA TYR A 81 -11.39 -21.35 1.11
C TYR A 81 -10.89 -19.92 0.97
N ILE A 82 -11.02 -19.11 2.01
CA ILE A 82 -10.72 -17.67 1.96
C ILE A 82 -9.22 -17.39 2.11
N ASN A 83 -8.58 -18.01 3.09
CA ASN A 83 -7.16 -17.80 3.40
C ASN A 83 -6.51 -19.10 3.90
N PRO A 84 -6.20 -20.05 3.00
CA PRO A 84 -5.60 -21.34 3.37
C PRO A 84 -4.22 -21.21 4.02
N LYS A 85 -3.48 -20.12 3.73
CA LYS A 85 -2.17 -19.86 4.34
C LYS A 85 -2.32 -19.59 5.83
N PHE A 86 -3.33 -18.79 6.22
CA PHE A 86 -3.64 -18.56 7.63
C PHE A 86 -3.97 -19.87 8.35
N ILE A 87 -4.85 -20.71 7.78
CA ILE A 87 -5.19 -22.01 8.38
C ILE A 87 -3.97 -22.93 8.53
N LYS A 88 -3.10 -22.98 7.52
CA LYS A 88 -1.88 -23.80 7.60
C LYS A 88 -0.91 -23.35 8.70
N GLY A 89 -0.92 -22.07 9.06
CA GLY A 89 -0.13 -21.51 10.16
C GLY A 89 -0.87 -21.42 11.49
N CYS A 90 -2.12 -21.88 11.57
CA CYS A 90 -2.93 -21.83 12.77
C CYS A 90 -2.67 -23.06 13.65
N ASP A 91 -2.47 -22.84 14.94
CA ASP A 91 -2.30 -23.90 15.93
C ASP A 91 -3.54 -23.99 16.81
N ILE A 92 -4.06 -25.21 17.01
CA ILE A 92 -5.04 -25.49 18.05
C ILE A 92 -4.29 -25.79 19.34
N LEU A 93 -4.49 -24.90 20.32
CA LEU A 93 -3.73 -24.84 21.55
C LEU A 93 -4.32 -25.77 22.61
N SER A 94 -3.44 -26.40 23.39
CA SER A 94 -3.80 -27.10 24.61
C SER A 94 -4.22 -26.14 25.72
N LYS A 95 -4.88 -26.67 26.77
CA LYS A 95 -5.25 -25.88 27.95
C LYS A 95 -4.04 -25.22 28.62
N GLU A 96 -2.90 -25.89 28.67
CA GLU A 96 -1.67 -25.36 29.26
C GLU A 96 -1.10 -24.18 28.46
N GLU A 97 -1.16 -24.26 27.13
CA GLU A 97 -0.73 -23.17 26.24
C GLU A 97 -1.66 -21.96 26.33
N LEU A 98 -2.97 -22.18 26.43
CA LEU A 98 -3.94 -21.11 26.65
C LEU A 98 -3.67 -20.36 27.96
N GLU A 99 -3.45 -21.09 29.06
CA GLU A 99 -3.12 -20.48 30.36
C GLU A 99 -1.78 -19.73 30.34
N LYS A 100 -0.79 -20.24 29.59
CA LYS A 100 0.47 -19.54 29.39
C LYS A 100 0.30 -18.23 28.64
N ILE A 101 -0.44 -18.23 27.52
CA ILE A 101 -0.72 -17.01 26.73
C ILE A 101 -1.42 -15.95 27.58
N LYS A 102 -2.45 -16.36 28.34
CA LYS A 102 -3.15 -15.45 29.27
C LYS A 102 -2.17 -14.80 30.24
N LYS A 103 -1.35 -15.62 30.91
CA LYS A 103 -0.38 -15.14 31.89
C LYS A 103 0.63 -14.17 31.28
N ASP A 104 1.20 -14.51 30.13
CA ASP A 104 2.23 -13.71 29.47
C ASP A 104 1.68 -12.33 29.06
N TYR A 105 0.49 -12.28 28.48
CA TYR A 105 -0.13 -11.03 28.00
C TYR A 105 -0.75 -10.17 29.11
N LEU A 106 -1.31 -10.77 30.15
CA LEU A 106 -1.78 -9.99 31.31
C LEU A 106 -0.61 -9.45 32.14
N ALA A 107 0.54 -10.14 32.16
CA ALA A 107 1.75 -9.67 32.82
C ALA A 107 2.41 -8.49 32.07
N SER A 108 2.37 -8.48 30.73
CA SER A 108 2.98 -7.41 29.92
C SER A 108 2.29 -6.06 30.11
N TYR A 109 0.97 -6.03 30.34
CA TYR A 109 0.24 -4.82 30.74
C TYR A 109 0.83 -4.14 31.99
N SER A 110 1.33 -4.94 32.92
CA SER A 110 1.82 -4.44 34.22
C SER A 110 3.20 -3.77 34.13
N GLN A 111 3.94 -3.98 33.03
CA GLN A 111 5.36 -3.57 32.94
C GLN A 111 5.59 -2.25 32.17
N LYS A 112 4.59 -1.66 31.50
CA LYS A 112 4.75 -0.43 30.66
C LYS A 112 6.05 -0.45 29.85
N ASP A 113 6.36 -1.58 29.21
CA ASP A 113 7.59 -1.74 28.47
C ASP A 113 7.61 -0.75 27.28
N PRO A 114 8.58 0.20 27.23
CA PRO A 114 8.63 1.25 26.21
C PRO A 114 8.76 0.71 24.78
N ILE A 115 9.15 -0.55 24.60
CA ILE A 115 9.31 -1.20 23.30
C ILE A 115 7.94 -1.46 22.63
N PHE A 116 6.86 -1.59 23.42
CA PHE A 116 5.53 -2.01 22.96
C PHE A 116 4.50 -0.88 22.96
N LYS A 117 4.93 0.38 22.82
CA LYS A 117 4.06 1.56 22.98
C LYS A 117 2.81 1.54 22.06
N ASP A 118 2.90 0.86 20.92
CA ASP A 118 1.83 0.74 19.92
C ASP A 118 1.21 -0.67 19.84
N SER A 119 1.64 -1.61 20.68
CA SER A 119 1.07 -2.96 20.71
C SER A 119 -0.28 -2.99 21.46
N PRO A 120 -1.19 -3.90 21.09
CA PRO A 120 -2.47 -4.04 21.78
C PRO A 120 -2.24 -4.38 23.26
N VAL A 121 -2.94 -3.65 24.13
CA VAL A 121 -2.86 -3.81 25.57
C VAL A 121 -4.03 -4.64 26.08
N PHE A 122 -3.74 -5.78 26.70
CA PHE A 122 -4.75 -6.69 27.24
C PHE A 122 -4.86 -6.54 28.76
N LYS A 123 -6.04 -6.16 29.26
CA LYS A 123 -6.29 -6.03 30.71
C LYS A 123 -6.96 -7.27 31.28
N THR A 124 -7.66 -8.01 30.43
CA THR A 124 -8.45 -9.19 30.79
C THR A 124 -8.30 -10.28 29.73
N GLU A 125 -8.61 -11.52 30.12
CA GLU A 125 -8.68 -12.63 29.16
C GLU A 125 -9.68 -12.36 28.03
N LYS A 126 -10.74 -11.58 28.32
CA LYS A 126 -11.73 -11.17 27.34
C LYS A 126 -11.15 -10.25 26.26
N ASP A 127 -10.16 -9.43 26.59
CA ASP A 127 -9.49 -8.56 25.61
C ASP A 127 -8.69 -9.40 24.60
N ILE A 128 -7.96 -10.42 25.10
CA ILE A 128 -7.23 -11.39 24.27
C ILE A 128 -8.20 -12.12 23.35
N PHE A 129 -9.30 -12.63 23.91
CA PHE A 129 -10.35 -13.32 23.17
C PHE A 129 -10.96 -12.44 22.07
N ASN A 130 -11.36 -11.22 22.40
CA ASN A 130 -12.00 -10.31 21.45
C ASN A 130 -11.04 -9.86 20.34
N TYR A 131 -9.77 -9.63 20.66
CA TYR A 131 -8.75 -9.28 19.67
C TYR A 131 -8.48 -10.45 18.71
N GLY A 132 -8.38 -11.68 19.24
CA GLY A 132 -8.30 -12.90 18.44
C GLY A 132 -9.52 -13.09 17.53
N LYS A 133 -10.71 -12.85 18.07
CA LYS A 133 -11.96 -12.89 17.30
C LYS A 133 -11.95 -11.87 16.16
N GLN A 134 -11.55 -10.63 16.42
CA GLN A 134 -11.48 -9.57 15.41
C GLN A 134 -10.58 -9.96 14.24
N ILE A 135 -9.43 -10.60 14.51
CA ILE A 135 -8.52 -11.09 13.48
C ILE A 135 -9.20 -12.15 12.59
N VAL A 136 -9.85 -13.13 13.21
CA VAL A 136 -10.58 -14.17 12.47
C VAL A 136 -11.75 -13.59 11.67
N ASP A 137 -12.52 -12.69 12.27
CA ASP A 137 -13.63 -11.98 11.62
C ASP A 137 -13.13 -11.15 10.41
N ASN A 138 -11.99 -10.47 10.54
CA ASN A 138 -11.38 -9.70 9.46
C ASN A 138 -11.04 -10.60 8.28
N ILE A 139 -10.39 -11.75 8.52
CA ILE A 139 -10.06 -12.70 7.45
C ILE A 139 -11.33 -13.21 6.79
N LEU A 140 -12.33 -13.61 7.57
CA LEU A 140 -13.61 -14.10 7.05
C LEU A 140 -14.33 -13.06 6.18
N LYS A 141 -14.23 -11.77 6.53
CA LYS A 141 -14.97 -10.70 5.87
C LYS A 141 -14.21 -10.08 4.69
N TYR A 142 -12.89 -9.97 4.79
CA TYR A 142 -12.06 -9.20 3.85
C TYR A 142 -10.94 -10.01 3.21
N GLY A 143 -10.72 -11.26 3.64
CA GLY A 143 -9.61 -12.11 3.19
C GLY A 143 -8.29 -11.87 3.94
N ASP A 144 -8.15 -10.70 4.56
CA ASP A 144 -6.94 -10.25 5.26
C ASP A 144 -7.19 -10.02 6.74
N LYS A 145 -6.19 -10.27 7.58
CA LYS A 145 -6.27 -10.08 9.03
C LYS A 145 -5.98 -8.66 9.49
N ASP A 146 -5.15 -7.93 8.74
CA ASP A 146 -4.57 -6.65 9.13
C ASP A 146 -4.46 -5.67 7.96
N TRP A 147 -4.21 -4.41 8.29
CA TRP A 147 -4.17 -3.29 7.36
C TRP A 147 -3.07 -3.44 6.32
N TYR A 148 -1.95 -4.09 6.66
CA TYR A 148 -0.78 -4.19 5.80
C TYR A 148 -1.05 -5.12 4.62
N HIS A 149 -1.51 -6.33 4.90
CA HIS A 149 -1.85 -7.30 3.86
C HIS A 149 -3.03 -6.80 3.02
N TRP A 150 -4.04 -6.22 3.69
CA TRP A 150 -5.18 -5.63 2.99
C TRP A 150 -4.76 -4.49 2.05
N SER A 151 -3.91 -3.57 2.50
CA SER A 151 -3.47 -2.44 1.66
C SER A 151 -2.71 -2.93 0.43
N ILE A 152 -1.81 -3.90 0.60
CA ILE A 152 -1.09 -4.49 -0.54
C ILE A 152 -2.07 -5.16 -1.51
N ASN A 153 -3.01 -5.96 -1.01
CA ASN A 153 -3.93 -6.71 -1.86
C ASN A 153 -4.96 -5.81 -2.58
N ASN A 154 -5.34 -4.68 -1.99
CA ASN A 154 -6.43 -3.82 -2.49
C ASN A 154 -5.93 -2.54 -3.15
N TRP A 155 -4.85 -1.93 -2.67
CA TRP A 155 -4.26 -0.72 -3.24
C TRP A 155 -3.00 -1.01 -4.08
N GLY A 156 -2.36 -2.17 -3.91
CA GLY A 156 -1.11 -2.52 -4.59
C GLY A 156 0.15 -1.98 -3.90
N THR A 157 -0.02 -1.19 -2.84
CA THR A 157 1.06 -0.55 -2.08
C THR A 157 0.79 -0.62 -0.58
N LYS A 158 1.85 -0.46 0.22
CA LYS A 158 1.79 -0.55 1.68
C LYS A 158 0.94 0.53 2.33
N TRP A 159 1.06 1.76 1.84
CA TRP A 159 0.49 2.93 2.46
C TRP A 159 -0.34 3.71 1.46
N ASN A 160 -1.24 4.52 1.98
CA ASN A 160 -1.93 5.53 1.19
C ASN A 160 -0.93 6.50 0.55
N ALA A 161 -1.36 7.26 -0.46
CA ALA A 161 -0.52 8.25 -1.11
C ALA A 161 0.04 9.29 -0.10
N CYS A 162 1.27 9.72 -0.34
CA CYS A 162 1.94 10.82 0.34
C CYS A 162 2.47 11.84 -0.66
N ASN A 163 3.03 12.95 -0.18
CA ASN A 163 3.65 14.00 -0.99
C ASN A 163 2.77 14.41 -2.20
N THR A 164 1.47 14.56 -1.95
CA THR A 164 0.50 14.91 -2.98
C THR A 164 0.72 16.35 -3.42
N PHE A 165 0.79 16.57 -4.73
CA PHE A 165 0.76 17.88 -5.36
C PHE A 165 -0.42 17.97 -6.32
N TYR A 166 -1.27 18.97 -6.09
CA TYR A 166 -2.47 19.24 -6.89
C TYR A 166 -2.57 20.73 -7.18
N ASP A 167 -2.49 21.10 -8.47
CA ASP A 167 -2.68 22.48 -8.92
C ASP A 167 -4.12 22.69 -9.41
N LYS A 168 -4.84 23.59 -8.76
CA LYS A 168 -6.21 23.98 -9.17
C LYS A 168 -6.27 24.57 -10.58
N LYS A 169 -5.16 25.05 -11.15
CA LYS A 169 -5.07 25.51 -12.54
C LYS A 169 -5.09 24.37 -13.55
N VAL A 170 -4.73 23.16 -13.13
CA VAL A 170 -4.79 21.92 -13.92
C VAL A 170 -5.61 20.89 -13.13
N PRO A 171 -6.93 21.13 -12.94
CA PRO A 171 -7.73 20.49 -11.90
C PRO A 171 -8.08 19.02 -12.18
N ASN A 172 -7.58 18.47 -13.29
CA ASN A 172 -7.76 17.09 -13.69
C ASN A 172 -6.49 16.23 -13.56
N VAL A 173 -5.41 16.80 -13.01
CA VAL A 173 -4.11 16.13 -12.79
C VAL A 173 -3.73 16.19 -11.32
N VAL A 174 -3.21 15.08 -10.79
CA VAL A 174 -2.62 15.02 -9.44
C VAL A 174 -1.31 14.23 -9.50
N TYR A 175 -0.32 14.70 -8.75
CA TYR A 175 0.95 14.02 -8.50
C TYR A 175 0.97 13.53 -7.06
N PHE A 176 1.57 12.38 -6.81
CA PHE A 176 1.68 11.79 -5.47
C PHE A 176 2.78 10.73 -5.43
N GLN A 177 3.16 10.30 -4.24
CA GLN A 177 4.10 9.21 -4.02
C GLN A 177 3.44 8.01 -3.36
N THR A 178 3.97 6.84 -3.66
CA THR A 178 3.57 5.55 -3.11
C THR A 178 4.77 4.74 -2.68
N ALA A 179 4.60 3.88 -1.68
CA ALA A 179 5.67 3.01 -1.22
C ALA A 179 5.80 1.79 -2.14
N TRP A 180 7.02 1.47 -2.56
CA TRP A 180 7.44 0.22 -3.22
C TRP A 180 6.90 -0.07 -4.62
N SER A 181 5.69 0.36 -4.98
CA SER A 181 5.01 -0.08 -6.20
C SER A 181 4.01 0.97 -6.69
N ASP A 182 3.69 0.89 -7.98
CA ASP A 182 2.60 1.64 -8.61
C ASP A 182 1.21 1.13 -8.16
N ILE A 183 0.15 1.88 -8.48
CA ILE A 183 -1.23 1.58 -8.08
C ILE A 183 -2.18 1.29 -9.27
N ARG A 184 -1.68 0.71 -10.37
CA ARG A 184 -2.49 0.46 -11.59
C ARG A 184 -3.82 -0.25 -11.33
N ASN A 185 -3.84 -1.27 -10.46
CA ASN A 185 -5.07 -2.00 -10.12
C ASN A 185 -6.11 -1.12 -9.41
N LEU A 186 -5.65 -0.17 -8.59
CA LEU A 186 -6.52 0.79 -7.92
C LEU A 186 -7.10 1.78 -8.93
N ILE A 187 -6.30 2.23 -9.90
CA ILE A 187 -6.77 3.10 -10.99
C ILE A 187 -7.75 2.37 -11.93
N GLU A 188 -7.56 1.08 -12.18
CA GLU A 188 -8.53 0.25 -12.93
C GLU A 188 -9.88 0.17 -12.19
N THR A 189 -9.85 0.01 -10.86
CA THR A 189 -11.06 0.03 -10.03
C THR A 189 -11.76 1.39 -10.11
N LEU A 190 -11.02 2.49 -10.00
CA LEU A 190 -11.55 3.85 -10.17
C LEU A 190 -12.19 4.03 -11.57
N SER A 191 -11.54 3.51 -12.61
CA SER A 191 -12.03 3.50 -13.98
C SER A 191 -13.37 2.75 -14.15
N THR A 192 -13.59 1.69 -13.37
CA THR A 192 -14.87 0.98 -13.29
C THR A 192 -15.96 1.83 -12.66
N GLN A 193 -15.63 2.58 -11.60
CA GLN A 193 -16.57 3.45 -10.87
C GLN A 193 -17.00 4.67 -11.71
N HIS A 194 -16.15 5.10 -12.65
CA HIS A 194 -16.38 6.26 -13.52
C HIS A 194 -16.21 5.89 -15.01
N PRO A 195 -17.14 5.10 -15.58
CA PRO A 195 -16.96 4.45 -16.89
C PRO A 195 -16.96 5.42 -18.10
N GLN A 196 -17.35 6.68 -17.88
CA GLN A 196 -17.35 7.74 -18.90
C GLN A 196 -16.03 8.52 -18.96
N ASN A 197 -15.13 8.28 -18.01
CA ASN A 197 -13.84 8.93 -17.92
C ASN A 197 -12.73 8.00 -18.43
N THR A 198 -11.65 8.61 -18.89
CA THR A 198 -10.40 7.93 -19.22
C THR A 198 -9.36 8.36 -18.19
N PHE A 199 -8.57 7.42 -17.70
CA PHE A 199 -7.57 7.62 -16.66
C PHE A 199 -6.20 7.28 -17.23
N ARG A 200 -5.31 8.27 -17.35
CA ARG A 200 -3.89 8.02 -17.64
C ARG A 200 -3.13 8.06 -16.33
N TYR A 201 -2.35 7.03 -16.06
CA TYR A 201 -1.52 6.92 -14.88
C TYR A 201 -0.09 6.63 -15.29
N ASP A 202 0.78 7.61 -15.09
CA ASP A 202 2.23 7.51 -15.29
C ASP A 202 2.89 7.25 -13.94
N TYR A 203 3.94 6.42 -13.93
CA TYR A 203 4.68 6.08 -12.72
C TYR A 203 6.19 5.96 -13.01
N ALA A 204 7.00 6.37 -12.03
CA ALA A 204 8.45 6.20 -12.01
C ALA A 204 8.93 6.02 -10.58
N GLU A 205 9.83 5.06 -10.36
CA GLU A 205 10.52 4.90 -9.09
C GLU A 205 11.64 5.94 -8.93
N GLU A 206 12.08 6.19 -7.69
CA GLU A 206 13.04 7.25 -7.35
C GLU A 206 14.45 7.03 -7.94
N GLN A 207 14.82 5.80 -8.29
CA GLN A 207 16.02 5.52 -9.05
C GLN A 207 15.78 5.82 -10.53
N MET A 208 16.45 6.86 -11.04
CA MET A 208 16.31 7.33 -12.42
C MET A 208 16.47 6.21 -13.46
N GLY A 209 15.47 6.09 -14.34
CA GLY A 209 15.41 5.07 -15.39
C GLY A 209 14.97 3.68 -14.91
N TYR A 210 14.63 3.49 -13.63
CA TYR A 210 14.23 2.20 -13.08
C TYR A 210 12.72 2.16 -12.75
N TYR A 211 12.07 1.02 -13.03
CA TYR A 211 10.65 0.79 -12.72
C TYR A 211 9.72 1.94 -13.14
N CYS A 212 9.71 2.23 -14.44
CA CYS A 212 8.94 3.33 -15.04
C CYS A 212 7.93 2.82 -16.06
N GLY A 213 6.85 3.56 -16.24
CA GLY A 213 5.85 3.23 -17.25
C GLY A 213 4.57 4.03 -17.11
N TYR A 214 3.56 3.60 -17.85
CA TYR A 214 2.22 4.16 -17.76
C TYR A 214 1.15 3.13 -18.10
N ALA A 215 -0.08 3.45 -17.72
CA ALA A 215 -1.27 2.74 -18.20
C ALA A 215 -2.44 3.71 -18.39
N VAL A 216 -3.28 3.41 -19.37
CA VAL A 216 -4.51 4.13 -19.70
C VAL A 216 -5.69 3.21 -19.49
N PHE A 217 -6.67 3.64 -18.69
CA PHE A 217 -7.83 2.85 -18.30
C PHE A 217 -9.14 3.51 -18.73
N LYS A 218 -10.12 2.69 -19.09
CA LYS A 218 -11.51 3.12 -19.29
C LYS A 218 -12.50 2.01 -19.01
N ASN A 219 -13.52 2.29 -18.19
CA ASN A 219 -14.59 1.36 -17.85
C ASN A 219 -14.05 -0.01 -17.38
N GLY A 220 -13.10 0.01 -16.44
CA GLY A 220 -12.49 -1.19 -15.86
C GLY A 220 -11.66 -2.02 -16.83
N LYS A 221 -11.12 -1.40 -17.89
CA LYS A 221 -10.24 -2.07 -18.85
C LYS A 221 -9.00 -1.22 -19.10
N VAL A 222 -7.87 -1.90 -19.24
CA VAL A 222 -6.63 -1.31 -19.79
C VAL A 222 -6.82 -1.11 -21.29
N LEU A 223 -6.72 0.14 -21.76
CA LEU A 223 -6.71 0.49 -23.17
C LEU A 223 -5.30 0.44 -23.75
N GLU A 224 -4.33 0.89 -22.97
CA GLU A 224 -2.92 0.98 -23.34
C GLU A 224 -2.08 0.86 -22.06
N SER A 225 -0.91 0.23 -22.16
CA SER A 225 0.06 0.21 -21.08
C SER A 225 1.45 -0.01 -21.62
N CYS A 226 2.44 0.62 -21.00
CA CYS A 226 3.85 0.38 -21.27
C CYS A 226 4.61 0.28 -19.94
N ALA A 227 5.43 -0.76 -19.81
CA ALA A 227 6.48 -0.82 -18.80
C ALA A 227 7.79 -0.66 -19.56
N TYR A 228 8.49 0.46 -19.34
CA TYR A 228 9.73 0.73 -20.05
C TYR A 228 10.83 -0.22 -19.58
N THR A 229 11.69 -0.64 -20.50
CA THR A 229 12.90 -1.39 -20.14
C THR A 229 13.76 -0.51 -19.24
N ASN A 230 14.21 -1.04 -18.10
CA ASN A 230 15.06 -0.29 -17.17
C ASN A 230 16.28 0.29 -17.90
N TYR A 231 16.56 1.56 -17.62
CA TYR A 231 17.64 2.37 -18.18
C TYR A 231 17.57 2.56 -19.70
N SER A 232 16.41 2.32 -20.32
CA SER A 232 16.12 2.82 -21.68
C SER A 232 16.01 4.33 -21.70
N LYS A 233 16.15 4.92 -22.89
CA LYS A 233 15.95 6.36 -23.09
C LYS A 233 14.58 6.80 -22.54
N GLU A 234 13.52 6.08 -22.89
CA GLU A 234 12.14 6.39 -22.49
C GLU A 234 11.94 6.26 -20.97
N ALA A 235 12.63 5.31 -20.32
CA ALA A 235 12.58 5.18 -18.86
C ALA A 235 13.20 6.40 -18.17
N TYR A 236 14.36 6.86 -18.63
CA TYR A 236 14.99 8.08 -18.09
C TYR A 236 14.14 9.33 -18.34
N GLU A 237 13.65 9.52 -19.57
CA GLU A 237 12.78 10.66 -19.89
C GLU A 237 11.52 10.68 -19.02
N GLN A 238 10.92 9.53 -18.73
CA GLN A 238 9.78 9.43 -17.81
C GLN A 238 10.16 9.77 -16.36
N SER A 239 11.31 9.30 -15.88
CA SER A 239 11.82 9.65 -14.55
C SER A 239 12.05 11.15 -14.44
N PHE A 240 12.69 11.77 -15.45
CA PHE A 240 12.93 13.22 -15.48
C PHE A 240 11.63 14.02 -15.45
N GLU A 241 10.60 13.60 -16.18
CA GLU A 241 9.30 14.28 -16.14
C GLU A 241 8.67 14.24 -14.73
N LEU A 242 8.82 13.13 -14.02
CA LEU A 242 8.12 12.89 -12.76
C LEU A 242 8.90 13.35 -11.52
N TRP A 243 10.23 13.20 -11.55
CA TRP A 243 11.13 13.49 -10.43
C TRP A 243 12.02 14.72 -10.67
N GLY A 244 12.21 15.14 -11.91
CA GLY A 244 13.21 16.14 -12.29
C GLY A 244 14.61 15.51 -12.43
N GLU A 245 15.64 16.32 -12.16
CA GLU A 245 17.06 15.91 -12.15
C GLU A 245 17.67 15.55 -13.52
N ASP A 246 17.08 16.01 -14.63
CA ASP A 246 17.64 15.81 -15.98
C ASP A 246 19.01 16.46 -16.16
N GLU A 247 19.30 17.53 -15.41
CA GLU A 247 20.59 18.23 -15.44
C GLU A 247 21.79 17.37 -15.02
N SER A 248 21.55 16.31 -14.23
CA SER A 248 22.60 15.37 -13.77
C SER A 248 22.90 14.26 -14.79
N PHE A 249 22.26 14.27 -15.96
CA PHE A 249 22.39 13.22 -16.96
C PHE A 249 22.70 13.78 -18.35
N VAL A 250 23.47 13.02 -19.13
CA VAL A 250 23.77 13.33 -20.54
C VAL A 250 23.39 12.15 -21.42
N PHE A 251 22.80 12.43 -22.59
CA PHE A 251 22.48 11.41 -23.56
C PHE A 251 23.76 10.87 -24.22
N ASP A 252 23.93 9.55 -24.21
CA ASP A 252 25.03 8.84 -24.87
C ASP A 252 24.52 8.17 -26.16
N GLU A 253 24.82 8.78 -27.30
CA GLU A 253 24.43 8.30 -28.63
C GLU A 253 24.89 6.86 -28.93
N LYS A 254 25.99 6.39 -28.32
CA LYS A 254 26.47 5.01 -28.55
C LYS A 254 25.64 4.00 -27.79
N LEU A 255 25.20 4.35 -26.58
CA LEU A 255 24.34 3.50 -25.76
C LEU A 255 22.86 3.63 -26.16
N GLY A 256 22.50 4.73 -26.83
CA GLY A 256 21.10 5.06 -27.15
C GLY A 256 20.28 5.37 -25.90
N THR A 257 20.92 5.83 -24.82
CA THR A 257 20.29 6.13 -23.52
C THR A 257 21.14 7.15 -22.73
N TYR A 258 20.73 7.50 -21.52
CA TYR A 258 21.40 8.48 -20.67
C TYR A 258 22.44 7.84 -19.74
N LYS A 259 23.45 8.63 -19.38
CA LYS A 259 24.43 8.33 -18.32
C LYS A 259 24.50 9.48 -17.33
N TYR A 260 24.78 9.15 -16.07
CA TYR A 260 25.01 10.14 -15.03
C TYR A 260 26.29 10.95 -15.32
N ILE A 261 26.25 12.24 -15.07
CA ILE A 261 27.41 13.14 -15.13
C ILE A 261 28.17 12.97 -13.83
N ASP A 262 29.27 12.22 -13.85
CA ASP A 262 30.11 12.03 -12.67
C ASP A 262 30.93 13.31 -12.42
N ASP A 263 30.91 13.85 -11.21
CA ASP A 263 31.63 15.08 -10.80
C ASP A 263 33.18 14.92 -10.84
N GLN A 264 33.72 13.81 -11.38
CA GLN A 264 35.15 13.46 -11.31
C GLN A 264 35.90 13.42 -12.65
N ASP A 265 35.33 13.89 -13.76
CA ASP A 265 36.08 14.06 -15.02
C ASP A 265 36.75 15.46 -15.15
N ASP A 266 37.10 16.10 -14.04
CA ASP A 266 37.98 17.29 -14.01
C ASP A 266 39.39 16.96 -13.48
N SER A 267 39.92 15.79 -13.86
CA SER A 267 41.35 15.49 -13.72
C SER A 267 42.01 15.31 -15.08
N GLY A 268 42.31 16.44 -15.71
CA GLY A 268 43.57 16.66 -16.41
C GLY A 268 43.64 16.30 -17.89
N GLU A 269 43.45 17.32 -18.74
CA GLU A 269 44.32 17.52 -19.90
C GLU A 269 44.68 19.02 -19.99
N GLU A 270 45.64 19.45 -19.15
CA GLU A 270 46.59 20.48 -19.59
C GLU A 270 47.62 19.79 -20.50
N MET A 271 47.58 20.12 -21.79
CA MET A 271 48.74 20.02 -22.70
C MET A 271 48.97 21.35 -23.39
#